data_AF-A0A7V7PKC9-F1
#
_entry.id   AF-A0A7V7PKC9-F1
#
_cell.length_a   1.000
_cell.length_b   1.000
_cell.length_c   1.000
_cell.angle_alpha   90.00
_cell.angle_beta   90.00
_cell.angle_gamma   90.00
#
_symmetry.space_group_name_H-M   'P 1'
#
loop_
_entity.id
_entity.type
_entity.pdbx_description
1 polymer ?
#
loop_
_entity_poly.entity_id
_entity_poly.type
_entity_poly.pdbx_seq_one_letter_code
_entity_poly.pdbx_strand_id
1 'polypeptide(L)'
;MTEAEAVSLKEAARRVRLSVDTIRRLNAKHGIGRQMGPRSPIEVSMPAVVMLRHGDLEALELLRLGRRQEPAVRRYLELAGSVQG
;
A
#
# COMPACT_ATOMS: atom_id res chain seq x y z
N MET A 1 -6.49 5.93 1.10
CA MET A 1 -6.55 4.45 1.24
C MET A 1 -7.98 4.08 1.57
N THR A 2 -8.59 3.19 0.80
CA THR A 2 -9.91 2.63 1.07
C THR A 2 -9.81 1.38 1.94
N GLU A 3 -10.91 0.93 2.53
CA GLU A 3 -10.93 -0.30 3.34
C GLU A 3 -10.58 -1.54 2.51
N ALA A 4 -11.01 -1.61 1.25
CA ALA A 4 -10.68 -2.71 0.34
C ALA A 4 -9.17 -2.80 0.00
N GLU A 5 -8.43 -1.70 0.15
CA GLU A 5 -6.99 -1.63 -0.07
C GLU A 5 -6.17 -1.94 1.19
N ALA A 6 -6.80 -1.83 2.37
CA ALA A 6 -6.15 -2.00 3.65
C ALA A 6 -5.94 -3.50 3.92
N VAL A 7 -4.69 -3.89 4.08
CA VAL A 7 -4.33 -5.28 4.42
C VAL A 7 -3.38 -5.31 5.60
N SER A 8 -3.40 -6.42 6.35
CA SER A 8 -2.42 -6.62 7.42
C SER A 8 -0.98 -6.67 6.88
N LEU A 9 0.00 -6.34 7.71
CA LEU A 9 1.42 -6.47 7.35
C LEU A 9 1.79 -7.88 6.85
N LYS A 10 1.19 -8.93 7.44
CA LYS A 10 1.44 -10.33 7.07
C LYS A 10 0.90 -10.63 5.67
N GLU A 11 -0.28 -10.13 5.34
CA GLU A 11 -0.88 -10.33 4.04
C GLU A 11 -0.14 -9.55 2.95
N ALA A 12 0.21 -8.28 3.20
CA ALA A 12 1.06 -7.50 2.31
C ALA A 12 2.38 -8.23 2.00
N ALA A 13 3.10 -8.65 3.06
CA ALA A 13 4.35 -9.39 2.96
C ALA A 13 4.22 -10.64 2.08
N ARG A 14 3.15 -11.43 2.30
CA ARG A 14 2.84 -12.62 1.49
C ARG A 14 2.63 -12.27 0.02
N ARG A 15 1.82 -11.26 -0.29
CA ARG A 15 1.47 -10.88 -1.68
C ARG A 15 2.67 -10.38 -2.48
N VAL A 16 3.57 -9.60 -1.87
CA VAL A 16 4.75 -9.06 -2.56
C VAL A 16 6.03 -9.90 -2.38
N ARG A 17 5.94 -11.03 -1.68
CA ARG A 17 7.08 -11.91 -1.32
C ARG A 17 8.20 -11.16 -0.59
N LEU A 18 7.84 -10.31 0.35
CA LEU A 18 8.76 -9.60 1.24
C LEU A 18 8.58 -10.09 2.68
N SER A 19 9.55 -9.82 3.54
CA SER A 19 9.42 -10.06 4.98
C SER A 19 8.45 -9.06 5.62
N VAL A 20 7.76 -9.47 6.68
CA VAL A 20 6.90 -8.57 7.48
C VAL A 20 7.71 -7.39 8.04
N ASP A 21 8.96 -7.63 8.42
CA ASP A 21 9.88 -6.58 8.88
C ASP A 21 10.14 -5.53 7.78
N THR A 22 10.31 -5.96 6.54
CA THR A 22 10.46 -5.06 5.38
C THR A 22 9.21 -4.20 5.21
N ILE A 23 8.01 -4.79 5.26
CA ILE A 23 6.76 -4.02 5.16
C ILE A 23 6.64 -3.02 6.32
N ARG A 24 7.02 -3.42 7.54
CA ARG A 24 7.04 -2.53 8.71
C ARG A 24 8.01 -1.36 8.53
N ARG A 25 9.21 -1.60 7.99
CA ARG A 25 10.19 -0.54 7.68
C ARG A 25 9.68 0.39 6.58
N LEU A 26 9.08 -0.15 5.53
CA LEU A 26 8.45 0.65 4.47
C LEU A 26 7.34 1.54 5.05
N ASN A 27 6.52 1.01 5.95
CA ASN A 27 5.52 1.79 6.66
C ASN A 27 6.13 2.88 7.54
N ALA A 28 7.17 2.58 8.32
CA ALA A 28 7.83 3.57 9.15
C ALA A 28 8.49 4.70 8.31
N LYS A 29 9.04 4.35 7.14
CA LYS A 29 9.73 5.30 6.26
C LYS A 29 8.77 6.15 5.42
N HIS A 30 7.69 5.56 4.91
CA HIS A 30 6.81 6.18 3.92
C HIS A 30 5.39 6.44 4.41
N GLY A 31 5.02 6.03 5.62
CA GLY A 31 3.68 6.29 6.16
C GLY A 31 2.55 5.71 5.30
N ILE A 32 2.68 4.47 4.82
CA ILE A 32 1.73 3.82 3.90
C ILE A 32 0.59 3.08 4.61
N GLY A 33 0.48 3.23 5.92
CA GLY A 33 -0.42 2.44 6.74
C GLY A 33 -1.05 3.23 7.88
N ARG A 34 -2.01 2.60 8.54
CA ARG A 34 -2.77 3.15 9.65
C ARG A 34 -2.81 2.16 10.82
N GLN A 35 -3.02 2.70 12.01
CA GLN A 35 -3.31 1.95 13.21
C GLN A 35 -4.55 2.58 13.85
N MET A 36 -5.64 1.82 13.98
CA MET A 36 -6.93 2.36 14.43
C MET A 36 -6.95 2.75 15.92
N GLY A 37 -6.01 2.25 16.72
CA GLY A 37 -5.91 2.58 18.13
C GLY A 37 -4.66 2.01 18.79
N PRO A 38 -4.39 2.39 20.05
CA PRO A 38 -3.26 1.86 20.80
C PRO A 38 -3.32 0.33 20.84
N ARG A 39 -2.25 -0.34 20.40
CA ARG A 39 -2.11 -1.81 20.30
C ARG A 39 -2.95 -2.49 19.20
N SER A 40 -3.74 -1.76 18.41
CA SER A 40 -4.42 -2.35 17.26
C SER A 40 -3.40 -2.82 16.20
N PRO A 41 -3.72 -3.85 15.41
CA PRO A 41 -2.90 -4.24 14.27
C PRO A 41 -2.67 -3.07 13.31
N ILE A 42 -1.49 -3.03 12.69
CA ILE A 42 -1.18 -2.08 11.62
C ILE A 42 -1.72 -2.65 10.31
N GLU A 43 -2.46 -1.83 9.59
CA GLU A 43 -2.88 -2.08 8.22
C GLU A 43 -2.08 -1.19 7.27
N VAL A 44 -1.78 -1.68 6.07
CA VAL A 44 -1.08 -0.94 5.04
C VAL A 44 -1.87 -0.91 3.75
N SER A 45 -1.70 0.15 2.96
CA SER A 45 -2.26 0.26 1.62
C SER A 45 -1.54 -0.70 0.69
N MET A 46 -2.25 -1.71 0.19
CA MET A 46 -1.69 -2.68 -0.74
C MET A 46 -1.14 -2.03 -2.02
N PRO A 47 -1.83 -1.09 -2.69
CA PRO A 47 -1.28 -0.36 -3.84
C PRO A 47 0.04 0.36 -3.52
N ALA A 48 0.12 1.03 -2.37
CA ALA A 48 1.34 1.74 -1.96
C ALA A 48 2.50 0.76 -1.72
N VAL A 49 2.23 -0.43 -1.16
CA VAL A 49 3.25 -1.48 -1.01
C VAL A 49 3.75 -1.96 -2.38
N VAL A 50 2.86 -2.14 -3.36
CA VAL A 50 3.25 -2.55 -4.72
C VAL A 50 4.06 -1.47 -5.42
N MET A 51 3.71 -0.19 -5.28
CA MET A 51 4.47 0.94 -5.82
C MET A 51 5.90 0.97 -5.24
N LEU A 52 6.02 0.88 -3.92
CA LEU A 52 7.32 0.87 -3.24
C LEU A 52 8.18 -0.34 -3.63
N ARG A 53 7.57 -1.51 -3.84
CA ARG A 53 8.25 -2.70 -4.34
C ARG A 53 8.88 -2.46 -5.73
N HIS A 54 8.21 -1.70 -6.60
CA HIS A 54 8.70 -1.36 -7.92
C HIS A 54 9.61 -0.11 -7.94
N GLY A 55 9.81 0.54 -6.80
CA GLY A 55 10.59 1.78 -6.70
C GLY A 55 9.87 3.01 -7.27
N ASP A 56 8.57 2.93 -7.49
CA ASP A 56 7.78 3.98 -8.14
C ASP A 56 7.26 5.00 -7.12
N LEU A 57 8.15 5.90 -6.72
CA LEU A 57 7.85 6.95 -5.75
C LEU A 57 6.94 8.04 -6.31
N GLU A 58 6.96 8.25 -7.62
CA GLU A 58 6.09 9.21 -8.29
C GLU A 58 4.63 8.75 -8.22
N ALA A 59 4.36 7.48 -8.56
CA ALA A 59 3.01 6.91 -8.41
C ALA A 59 2.53 6.93 -6.95
N LEU A 60 3.43 6.72 -5.99
CA LEU A 60 3.10 6.82 -4.56
C LEU A 60 2.67 8.25 -4.19
N GLU A 61 3.35 9.27 -4.72
CA GLU A 61 2.99 10.66 -4.45
C GLU A 61 1.67 11.05 -5.12
N LEU A 62 1.45 10.63 -6.36
CA LEU A 62 0.16 10.80 -7.04
C LEU A 62 -0.98 10.14 -6.25
N LEU A 63 -0.75 8.94 -5.69
CA LEU A 63 -1.72 8.26 -4.84
C LEU A 63 -2.05 9.08 -3.58
N ARG A 64 -1.05 9.70 -2.94
CA ARG A 64 -1.25 10.56 -1.77
C ARG A 64 -2.00 11.84 -2.07
N LEU A 65 -1.75 12.43 -3.24
CA LEU A 65 -2.49 13.59 -3.75
C LEU A 65 -3.92 13.26 -4.20
N GLY A 66 -4.35 11.98 -4.09
CA GLY A 66 -5.66 11.53 -4.51
C GLY A 66 -5.83 11.45 -6.04
N ARG A 67 -4.74 11.54 -6.81
CA ARG A 67 -4.71 11.47 -8.28
C ARG A 67 -4.84 10.02 -8.78
N ARG A 68 -5.92 9.35 -8.36
CA ARG A 68 -6.17 7.92 -8.60
C ARG A 68 -6.52 7.57 -10.05
N GLN A 69 -6.86 8.57 -10.86
CA GLN A 69 -7.17 8.39 -12.28
C GLN A 69 -5.93 8.42 -13.17
N GLU A 70 -4.77 8.81 -12.62
CA GLU A 70 -3.52 8.80 -13.37
C GLU A 70 -3.17 7.37 -13.80
N PRO A 71 -2.70 7.17 -15.05
CA PRO A 71 -2.36 5.84 -15.56
C PRO A 71 -1.37 5.08 -14.67
N ALA A 72 -0.39 5.79 -14.13
CA ALA A 72 0.61 5.22 -13.21
C ALA A 72 -0.04 4.66 -11.94
N VAL A 73 -1.00 5.38 -11.36
CA VAL A 73 -1.69 4.95 -10.13
C VAL A 73 -2.68 3.83 -10.42
N ARG A 74 -3.50 3.97 -11.48
CA ARG A 74 -4.50 2.95 -11.88
C ARG A 74 -3.87 1.57 -12.05
N ARG A 75 -2.74 1.50 -12.74
CA ARG A 75 -1.98 0.25 -12.93
C ARG A 75 -1.68 -0.46 -11.61
N TYR A 76 -1.28 0.27 -10.57
CA TYR A 76 -0.97 -0.34 -9.27
C TYR A 76 -2.21 -0.65 -8.45
N LEU A 77 -3.30 0.09 -8.62
CA LEU A 77 -4.60 -0.26 -8.05
C LEU A 77 -5.10 -1.60 -8.61
N GLU A 78 -4.96 -1.81 -9.91
CA GLU A 78 -5.26 -3.07 -10.59
C GLU A 78 -4.38 -4.22 -10.11
N LEU A 79 -3.05 -4.01 -10.08
CA LEU A 79 -2.10 -5.02 -9.59
C LEU A 79 -2.32 -5.39 -8.12
N ALA A 80 -2.78 -4.45 -7.30
CA ALA A 80 -3.13 -4.70 -5.91
C ALA A 80 -4.47 -5.44 -5.73
N GLY A 81 -5.26 -5.60 -6.80
CA GLY A 81 -6.58 -6.21 -6.78
C GLY A 81 -7.70 -5.26 -6.33
N SER A 82 -7.50 -3.95 -6.41
CA SER A 82 -8.42 -2.92 -5.91
C SER A 82 -9.36 -2.33 -6.96
N VAL A 83 -9.51 -2.97 -8.13
CA VAL A 83 -10.63 -2.68 -9.04
C VAL A 83 -11.78 -3.61 -8.66
N GLN A 84 -12.72 -3.09 -7.90
CA GLN A 84 -14.12 -3.51 -8.06
C GLN A 84 -14.73 -2.53 -9.05
N GLY A 85 -15.22 -3.06 -10.17
CA GLY A 85 -16.04 -2.31 -11.12
C GLY A 85 -17.39 -1.93 -10.52
#